data_AF-A0A3B1CG43-F1
#
_entry.id   AF-A0A3B1CG43-F1
#
_cell.length_a   1.000
_cell.length_b   1.000
_cell.length_c   1.000
_cell.angle_alpha   90.00
_cell.angle_beta   90.00
_cell.angle_gamma   90.00
#
_symmetry.space_group_name_H-M   'P 1'
#
loop_
_entity.id
_entity.type
_entity.pdbx_description
1 polymer ?
#
loop_
_entity_poly.entity_id
_entity_poly.type
_entity_poly.pdbx_seq_one_letter_code
_entity_poly.pdbx_strand_id
1 'polypeptide(L)'
;MDTSATALMKFKGGTSAFFSSIRLEERQQAEIYGTKGKIEFQIPFNPIANKPSKIFLHRGNDMEEIVFDPCDQYTIQADLFALAIINNTDVPTPLQDAVNNMKVIEGIIESDKLGERVNI
;
A
#
# COMPACT_ATOMS: atom_id res chain seq x y z
N MET A 1 24.10 -4.54 -2.55
CA MET A 1 22.98 -3.63 -2.83
C MET A 1 21.86 -4.47 -3.35
N ASP A 2 20.72 -4.46 -2.66
CA ASP A 2 19.57 -5.26 -3.05
C ASP A 2 18.85 -4.58 -4.20
N THR A 3 18.39 -5.39 -5.16
CA THR A 3 17.75 -4.88 -6.39
C THR A 3 16.33 -5.38 -6.57
N SER A 4 15.96 -6.38 -5.78
CA SER A 4 14.61 -6.92 -5.66
C SER A 4 14.39 -7.50 -4.28
N ALA A 5 13.14 -7.51 -3.81
CA ALA A 5 12.73 -8.14 -2.57
C ALA A 5 11.41 -8.88 -2.77
N THR A 6 11.27 -10.05 -2.15
CA THR A 6 10.00 -10.77 -2.01
C THR A 6 9.75 -11.00 -0.53
N ALA A 7 8.55 -10.73 -0.05
CA ALA A 7 8.22 -11.00 1.35
C ALA A 7 6.84 -11.65 1.49
N LEU A 8 6.73 -12.54 2.46
CA LEU A 8 5.48 -13.12 2.93
C LEU A 8 5.29 -12.75 4.40
N MET A 9 4.22 -12.01 4.69
CA MET A 9 3.95 -11.47 6.02
C MET A 9 2.65 -12.05 6.57
N LYS A 10 2.70 -12.60 7.79
CA LYS A 10 1.53 -13.14 8.47
C LYS A 10 0.97 -12.09 9.43
N PHE A 11 -0.28 -11.68 9.20
CA PHE A 11 -1.04 -10.82 10.09
C PHE A 11 -2.05 -11.64 10.89
N LYS A 12 -2.58 -11.07 11.98
CA LYS A 12 -3.64 -11.69 12.78
C LYS A 12 -4.87 -12.04 11.92
N GLY A 13 -5.24 -11.15 11.00
CA GLY A 13 -6.43 -11.29 10.15
C GLY A 13 -6.18 -11.85 8.74
N GLY A 14 -4.93 -12.16 8.37
CA GLY A 14 -4.64 -12.54 6.99
C GLY A 14 -3.15 -12.74 6.70
N THR A 15 -2.83 -12.78 5.42
CA THR A 15 -1.46 -12.91 4.92
C THR A 15 -1.28 -11.91 3.79
N SER A 16 -0.13 -11.27 3.73
CA SER A 16 0.27 -10.41 2.61
C SER A 16 1.51 -11.01 1.94
N ALA A 17 1.56 -10.94 0.62
CA ALA A 17 2.75 -11.26 -0.16
C ALA A 17 3.04 -10.11 -1.11
N PHE A 18 4.30 -9.73 -1.27
CA PHE A 18 4.69 -8.76 -2.29
C PHE A 18 6.02 -9.12 -2.93
N PHE A 19 6.22 -8.58 -4.12
CA PHE A 19 7.49 -8.54 -4.83
C PHE A 19 7.75 -7.11 -5.31
N SER A 20 8.99 -6.64 -5.19
CA SER A 20 9.42 -5.33 -5.69
C SER A 20 10.80 -5.45 -6.33
N SER A 21 11.08 -4.61 -7.34
CA SER A 21 12.36 -4.56 -8.03
C SER A 21 12.61 -3.19 -8.65
N ILE A 22 13.88 -2.78 -8.69
CA ILE A 22 14.35 -1.57 -9.39
C ILE A 22 15.03 -1.87 -10.73
N ARG A 23 15.02 -3.14 -11.16
CA ARG A 23 15.67 -3.60 -12.42
C ARG A 23 14.69 -4.24 -13.41
N LEU A 24 13.39 -4.10 -13.18
CA LEU A 24 12.34 -4.62 -14.03
C LEU A 24 11.51 -3.46 -14.61
N GLU A 25 10.75 -3.77 -15.66
CA GLU A 25 9.80 -2.84 -16.27
C GLU A 25 8.81 -2.30 -15.24
N GLU A 26 8.40 -1.04 -15.40
CA GLU A 26 7.50 -0.39 -14.45
C GLU A 26 6.17 -1.14 -14.37
N ARG A 27 5.89 -1.70 -13.19
CA ARG A 27 4.63 -2.33 -12.88
C ARG A 27 4.30 -2.11 -11.41
N GLN A 28 3.09 -1.63 -11.17
CA GLN A 28 2.49 -1.55 -9.85
C GLN A 28 1.13 -2.26 -9.91
N GLN A 29 0.76 -2.90 -8.81
CA GLN A 29 -0.56 -3.51 -8.63
C GLN A 29 -0.69 -3.83 -7.14
N ALA A 30 -1.91 -3.73 -6.62
CA ALA A 30 -2.26 -4.31 -5.33
C ALA A 30 -3.60 -5.03 -5.45
N GLU A 31 -3.73 -6.16 -4.75
CA GLU A 31 -4.97 -6.91 -4.70
C GLU A 31 -5.26 -7.32 -3.26
N ILE A 32 -6.52 -7.18 -2.86
CA ILE A 32 -7.00 -7.58 -1.55
C ILE A 32 -8.04 -8.67 -1.77
N TYR A 33 -7.77 -9.86 -1.24
CA TYR A 33 -8.62 -11.03 -1.38
C TYR A 33 -9.42 -11.29 -0.11
N GLY A 34 -10.72 -11.48 -0.26
CA GLY A 34 -11.63 -11.85 0.82
C GLY A 34 -12.51 -13.04 0.45
N THR A 35 -13.26 -13.56 1.42
CA THR A 35 -14.15 -14.72 1.21
C THR A 35 -15.34 -14.44 0.29
N LYS A 36 -15.63 -13.17 0.00
CA LYS A 36 -16.78 -12.74 -0.81
C LYS A 36 -16.38 -12.01 -2.09
N GLY A 37 -15.10 -11.90 -2.39
CA GLY A 37 -14.62 -11.11 -3.52
C GLY A 37 -13.19 -10.62 -3.38
N LYS A 38 -12.76 -9.81 -4.34
CA LYS A 38 -11.47 -9.13 -4.31
C LYS A 38 -11.58 -7.66 -4.70
N ILE A 39 -10.67 -6.84 -4.20
CA ILE A 39 -10.45 -5.46 -4.65
C ILE A 39 -9.13 -5.44 -5.41
N GLU A 40 -9.14 -4.88 -6.61
CA GLU A 40 -7.96 -4.75 -7.46
C GLU A 40 -7.63 -3.28 -7.71
N PHE A 41 -6.37 -2.94 -7.48
CA PHE A 41 -5.77 -1.64 -7.76
C PHE A 41 -4.72 -1.83 -8.86
N GLN A 42 -4.94 -1.25 -10.03
CA GLN A 42 -3.99 -1.34 -11.15
C GLN A 42 -2.84 -0.34 -11.03
N ILE A 43 -3.08 0.82 -10.41
CA ILE A 43 -2.08 1.88 -10.22
C ILE A 43 -2.19 2.43 -8.78
N PRO A 44 -1.81 1.64 -7.75
CA PRO A 44 -2.06 1.98 -6.34
C PRO A 44 -1.14 3.07 -5.76
N PHE A 45 0.06 3.27 -6.31
CA PHE A 45 1.10 4.06 -5.64
C PHE A 45 1.33 5.41 -6.33
N ASN A 46 1.38 5.41 -7.66
CA ASN A 46 1.62 6.61 -8.45
C ASN A 46 0.50 6.79 -9.49
N PRO A 47 -0.71 7.23 -9.08
CA PRO A 47 -1.78 7.56 -10.01
C PRO A 47 -1.33 8.56 -11.08
N ILE A 48 -1.90 8.47 -12.28
CA ILE A 48 -1.53 9.37 -13.38
C ILE A 48 -2.14 10.75 -13.11
N ALA A 49 -1.27 11.77 -13.01
CA ALA A 49 -1.68 13.14 -12.77
C ALA A 49 -2.75 13.60 -13.77
N ASN A 50 -3.77 14.31 -13.27
CA ASN A 50 -4.89 14.83 -14.05
C ASN A 50 -5.73 13.76 -14.79
N LYS A 51 -5.64 12.49 -14.38
CA LYS A 51 -6.52 11.42 -14.88
C LYS A 51 -7.34 10.79 -13.74
N PRO A 52 -8.56 10.30 -14.03
CA PRO A 52 -9.33 9.55 -13.05
C PRO A 52 -8.58 8.31 -12.58
N SER A 53 -8.63 8.04 -11.29
CA SER A 53 -8.14 6.78 -10.72
C SER A 53 -9.26 5.75 -10.71
N LYS A 54 -8.91 4.47 -10.78
CA LYS A 54 -9.88 3.38 -10.85
C LYS A 54 -9.47 2.23 -9.94
N ILE A 55 -10.46 1.60 -9.31
CA ILE A 55 -10.32 0.31 -8.66
C ILE A 55 -11.43 -0.62 -9.17
N PHE A 56 -11.18 -1.91 -9.11
CA PHE A 56 -12.16 -2.92 -9.53
C PHE A 56 -12.58 -3.76 -8.34
N LEU A 57 -13.89 -3.83 -8.10
CA LEU A 57 -14.50 -4.66 -7.08
C LEU A 57 -15.12 -5.89 -7.74
N HIS A 58 -14.60 -7.07 -7.39
CA HIS A 58 -15.05 -8.34 -7.94
C HIS A 58 -15.87 -9.10 -6.90
N ARG A 59 -17.06 -9.60 -7.28
CA ARG A 59 -17.95 -10.42 -6.43
C ARG A 59 -18.59 -11.53 -7.26
N GLY A 60 -18.20 -12.78 -7.03
CA GLY A 60 -18.66 -13.89 -7.86
C GLY A 60 -18.22 -13.70 -9.32
N ASN A 61 -19.18 -13.64 -10.24
CA ASN A 61 -18.93 -13.34 -11.66
C ASN A 61 -19.08 -11.86 -12.00
N ASP A 62 -19.49 -11.02 -11.04
CA ASP A 62 -19.70 -9.60 -11.26
C ASP A 62 -18.42 -8.81 -10.99
N MET A 63 -18.20 -7.79 -11.81
CA MET A 63 -17.12 -6.82 -11.67
C MET A 63 -17.69 -5.41 -11.76
N GLU A 64 -17.38 -4.59 -10.76
CA GLU A 64 -17.75 -3.19 -10.68
C GLU A 64 -16.48 -2.33 -10.79
N GLU A 65 -16.48 -1.39 -11.73
CA GLU A 65 -15.46 -0.35 -11.84
C GLU A 65 -15.86 0.85 -10.98
N ILE A 66 -15.03 1.18 -9.99
CA ILE A 66 -15.19 2.36 -9.14
C ILE A 66 -14.18 3.41 -9.61
N VAL A 67 -14.70 4.55 -10.08
CA VAL A 67 -13.90 5.65 -10.63
C VAL A 67 -13.86 6.80 -9.61
N PHE A 68 -12.65 7.31 -9.38
CA PHE A 68 -12.40 8.50 -8.59
C PHE A 68 -11.99 9.65 -9.50
N ASP A 69 -12.50 10.84 -9.21
CA ASP A 69 -12.12 12.04 -9.94
C ASP A 69 -10.59 12.27 -9.85
N PRO A 70 -9.98 12.90 -10.86
CA PRO A 70 -8.59 13.30 -10.79
C PRO A 70 -8.32 14.12 -9.52
N CYS A 71 -7.28 13.76 -8.79
CA CYS A 71 -6.85 14.51 -7.62
C CYS A 71 -5.32 14.63 -7.58
N ASP A 72 -4.84 15.71 -6.96
CA ASP A 72 -3.42 15.83 -6.60
C ASP A 72 -3.25 15.28 -5.19
N GLN A 73 -2.80 14.03 -5.10
CA GLN A 73 -2.60 13.35 -3.82
C GLN A 73 -1.59 14.05 -2.91
N TYR A 74 -0.61 14.76 -3.48
CA TYR A 74 0.41 15.47 -2.72
C TYR A 74 -0.14 16.79 -2.17
N THR A 75 -0.95 17.50 -2.96
CA THR A 75 -1.69 18.66 -2.45
C THR A 75 -2.64 18.26 -1.33
N ILE A 76 -3.42 17.18 -1.51
CA ILE A 76 -4.32 16.68 -0.46
C ILE A 76 -3.55 16.33 0.82
N GLN A 77 -2.40 15.66 0.69
CA GLN A 77 -1.55 15.34 1.84
C GLN A 77 -1.07 16.61 2.57
N ALA A 78 -0.59 17.62 1.83
CA ALA A 78 -0.12 18.87 2.40
C ALA A 78 -1.26 19.67 3.05
N ASP A 79 -2.44 19.72 2.42
CA ASP A 79 -3.62 20.42 2.92
C ASP A 79 -4.13 19.80 4.22
N LEU A 80 -4.25 18.46 4.27
CA LEU A 80 -4.69 17.76 5.49
C LEU A 80 -3.68 17.92 6.63
N PHE A 81 -2.38 17.94 6.32
CA PHE A 81 -1.35 18.24 7.32
C PHE A 81 -1.48 19.68 7.84
N ALA A 82 -1.65 20.68 6.97
CA ALA A 82 -1.84 22.08 7.36
C ALA A 82 -3.13 22.27 8.19
N LEU A 83 -4.23 21.62 7.80
CA LEU A 83 -5.49 21.65 8.54
C LEU A 83 -5.35 21.05 9.93
N ALA A 84 -4.59 19.97 10.09
CA ALA A 84 -4.34 19.38 11.41
C ALA A 84 -3.60 20.36 12.34
N ILE A 85 -2.63 21.11 11.80
CA ILE A 85 -1.94 22.18 12.55
C ILE A 85 -2.92 23.29 12.95
N ILE A 86 -3.66 23.83 11.98
CA ILE A 86 -4.57 24.98 12.18
C ILE A 86 -5.65 24.63 13.21
N ASN A 87 -6.22 23.43 13.11
CA ASN A 87 -7.33 23.00 13.97
C ASN A 87 -6.86 22.32 15.26
N ASN A 88 -5.54 22.13 15.45
CA ASN A 88 -4.97 21.38 16.56
C ASN A 88 -5.62 19.99 16.73
N THR A 89 -5.69 19.25 15.62
CA THR A 89 -6.21 17.87 15.56
C THR A 89 -5.10 16.91 15.18
N ASP A 90 -5.36 15.60 15.32
CA ASP A 90 -4.44 14.58 14.84
C ASP A 90 -4.26 14.66 13.31
N VAL A 91 -3.05 14.33 12.85
CA VAL A 91 -2.74 14.17 11.42
C VAL A 91 -3.38 12.89 10.88
N PRO A 92 -3.72 12.83 9.58
CA PRO A 92 -4.33 11.63 8.98
C PRO A 92 -3.41 10.41 8.98
N THR A 93 -2.09 10.61 9.07
CA THR A 93 -1.08 9.56 9.15
C THR A 93 -0.19 9.77 10.38
N PRO A 94 -0.55 9.22 11.55
CA PRO A 94 0.22 9.38 12.78
C PRO A 94 1.66 8.85 12.67
N LEU A 95 2.59 9.44 13.43
CA LEU A 95 4.00 9.01 13.45
C LEU A 95 4.17 7.51 13.79
N GLN A 96 3.28 6.98 14.63
CA GLN A 96 3.32 5.57 15.03
C GLN A 96 3.16 4.61 13.84
N ASP A 97 2.42 5.01 12.80
CA ASP A 97 2.28 4.21 11.58
C ASP A 97 3.62 4.11 10.83
N ALA A 98 4.37 5.21 10.75
CA ALA A 98 5.71 5.21 10.15
C ALA A 98 6.69 4.33 10.94
N VAL A 99 6.65 4.40 12.28
CA VAL A 99 7.46 3.54 13.15
C VAL A 99 7.11 2.06 12.92
N ASN A 100 5.83 1.72 12.83
CA ASN A 100 5.38 0.35 12.60
C ASN A 100 5.78 -0.13 11.19
N ASN A 101 5.68 0.72 10.17
CA ASN A 101 6.16 0.39 8.82
C ASN A 101 7.67 0.12 8.80
N MET A 102 8.48 0.90 9.53
CA MET A 102 9.91 0.66 9.61
C MET A 102 10.24 -0.67 10.30
N LYS A 103 9.54 -1.03 11.38
CA LYS A 103 9.70 -2.35 12.03
C LYS A 103 9.42 -3.50 11.07
N VAL A 104 8.42 -3.36 10.19
CA VAL A 104 8.13 -4.36 9.16
C VAL A 104 9.28 -4.49 8.16
N ILE A 105 9.82 -3.36 7.68
CA ILE A 105 10.96 -3.34 6.75
C ILE A 105 12.20 -3.97 7.39
N GLU A 106 12.50 -3.62 8.65
CA GLU A 106 13.61 -4.19 9.40
C GLU A 106 13.44 -5.70 9.59
N GLY A 107 12.23 -6.16 9.93
CA GLY A 107 11.92 -7.59 10.03
C GLY A 107 12.10 -8.35 8.72
N ILE A 108 11.76 -7.75 7.57
CA ILE A 108 12.01 -8.36 6.26
C ILE A 108 13.52 -8.51 6.01
N ILE A 109 14.31 -7.47 6.32
CA ILE A 109 15.77 -7.50 6.17
C ILE A 109 16.40 -8.54 7.12
N GLU A 110 15.90 -8.66 8.34
CA GLU A 110 16.37 -9.66 9.31
C GLU A 110 16.02 -11.08 8.85
N SER A 111 14.80 -11.31 8.37
CA SER A 111 14.36 -12.60 7.83
C SER A 111 15.21 -13.05 6.65
N ASP A 112 15.57 -12.15 5.73
CA ASP A 112 16.45 -12.43 4.60
C ASP A 112 17.85 -12.87 5.05
N LYS A 113 18.43 -12.18 6.04
CA LYS A 113 19.77 -12.51 6.59
C LYS A 113 19.80 -13.85 7.31
N LEU A 114 18.75 -14.18 8.07
CA LEU A 114 18.69 -15.41 8.85
C LEU A 114 18.21 -16.61 8.02
N GLY A 115 17.49 -16.38 6.92
CA GLY A 115 16.86 -17.44 6.13
C GLY A 115 15.69 -18.10 6.86
N GLU A 116 15.12 -17.44 7.86
CA GLU A 116 14.01 -17.95 8.67
C GLU A 116 12.96 -16.88 8.97
N ARG A 117 11.84 -17.30 9.57
CA ARG A 117 10.76 -16.41 9.95
C ARG A 117 11.13 -15.61 11.21
N VAL A 118 10.93 -14.29 11.14
CA VAL A 118 11.01 -13.39 12.32
C VAL A 118 9.61 -12.98 12.81
N ASN A 119 9.53 -12.58 14.08
CA ASN A 119 8.31 -12.00 14.67
C ASN A 119 8.61 -10.55 15.09
N ILE A 120 7.68 -9.65 14.76
CA ILE A 120 7.74 -8.21 15.01
C ILE A 120 6.56 -7.73 15.84
#